data_AF-A7ZFD6-F1
#
_entry.id   AF-A7ZFD6-F1
#
_cell.length_a   1.000
_cell.length_b   1.000
_cell.length_c   1.000
_cell.angle_alpha   90.00
_cell.angle_beta   90.00
_cell.angle_gamma   90.00
#
_symmetry.space_group_name_H-M   'P 1'
#
loop_
_entity.id
_entity.type
_entity.pdbx_description
1 polymer ?
#
loop_
_entity_poly.entity_id
_entity_poly.type
_entity_poly.pdbx_seq_one_letter_code
_entity_poly.pdbx_strand_id
1 'polypeptide(L)' 'MTTIRNKIYFFIFLSYIVLFVGCSAKAPQTTIQKVYIPIKCDVKLPKKPLFDPADPDSLKGLIIYYIQIENLLKGCING' A
#
# COMPACT_ATOMS: atom_id res chain seq x y z
N MET A 1 26.38 -43.60 -34.75
CA MET A 1 26.49 -42.76 -33.53
C MET A 1 25.84 -41.37 -33.68
N THR A 2 25.77 -40.80 -34.89
CA THR A 2 25.15 -39.49 -35.18
C THR A 2 23.62 -39.47 -35.04
N THR A 3 22.93 -40.57 -35.35
CA THR A 3 21.45 -40.68 -35.28
C THR A 3 20.90 -40.58 -33.86
N ILE A 4 21.60 -41.16 -32.87
CA ILE A 4 21.23 -41.11 -31.45
C ILE A 4 21.38 -39.68 -30.91
N ARG A 5 22.48 -39.02 -31.28
CA ARG A 5 22.74 -37.63 -30.91
C ARG A 5 21.66 -36.68 -31.47
N ASN A 6 21.23 -36.88 -32.72
CA ASN A 6 20.17 -36.07 -33.32
C ASN A 6 18.80 -36.29 -32.66
N LYS A 7 18.49 -37.53 -32.26
CA LYS A 7 17.25 -37.87 -31.56
C LYS A 7 17.22 -37.26 -30.15
N ILE A 8 18.35 -37.22 -29.45
CA ILE A 8 18.50 -36.55 -28.15
C ILE A 8 18.28 -35.04 -28.29
N TYR A 9 18.88 -34.39 -29.29
CA TYR A 9 18.66 -32.96 -29.54
C TYR A 9 17.19 -32.64 -29.85
N PHE A 10 16.50 -33.49 -30.60
CA PHE A 10 15.08 -33.34 -30.88
C PHE A 10 14.22 -33.38 -29.60
N PHE A 11 14.48 -34.34 -28.71
CA PHE A 11 13.76 -34.45 -27.44
C PHE A 11 14.03 -33.27 -26.49
N ILE A 12 15.27 -32.78 -26.44
CA ILE A 12 15.63 -31.58 -25.66
C ILE A 12 14.88 -30.35 -26.19
N PHE A 13 14.84 -30.17 -27.51
CA PHE A 13 14.16 -29.04 -28.14
C PHE A 13 12.64 -29.08 -27.90
N LEU A 14 12.04 -30.26 -28.02
CA LEU A 14 10.60 -30.45 -27.77
C LEU A 14 10.21 -30.15 -26.31
N SER A 15 11.03 -30.60 -25.36
CA SER A 15 10.84 -30.31 -23.92
C SER A 15 10.87 -28.80 -23.65
N TYR A 16 11.81 -28.09 -24.26
CA TYR A 16 11.96 -26.65 -24.09
C TYR A 16 10.73 -25.87 -24.58
N ILE A 17 10.16 -26.28 -25.73
CA ILE A 17 8.94 -25.65 -26.26
C ILE A 17 7.78 -25.80 -25.27
N VAL A 18 7.53 -27.02 -24.77
CA VAL A 18 6.40 -27.32 -23.88
C VAL A 18 6.48 -26.52 -22.57
N LEU A 19 7.68 -26.35 -22.01
CA LEU A 19 7.89 -25.60 -20.77
C LEU A 19 7.59 -24.10 -20.91
N PHE A 20 7.82 -23.51 -22.10
CA PHE A 20 7.63 -22.07 -22.32
C PHE A 20 6.20 -21.69 -22.72
N VAL A 21 5.40 -22.59 -23.31
CA VAL A 21 4.00 -22.27 -23.69
C VAL A 21 3.12 -22.04 -22.46
N GLY A 22 3.38 -22.74 -21.34
CA GLY A 22 2.59 -22.62 -20.11
C GLY A 22 2.73 -21.29 -19.36
N CYS A 23 3.83 -20.55 -19.56
CA CYS A 23 4.08 -19.31 -18.84
C CYS A 23 3.25 -18.12 -19.39
N SER A 24 2.83 -18.18 -20.66
CA SER A 24 2.03 -17.11 -21.30
C SER A 24 0.53 -17.22 -21.05
N ALA A 25 0.04 -18.33 -20.50
CA ALA A 25 -1.39 -18.57 -20.28
C ALA A 25 -1.96 -17.87 -19.04
N LYS A 26 -1.14 -17.12 -18.29
CA LYS A 26 -1.65 -16.26 -17.22
C LYS A 26 -2.35 -15.06 -17.85
N ALA A 27 -3.68 -15.13 -17.90
CA ALA A 27 -4.51 -13.95 -18.10
C ALA A 27 -4.06 -12.86 -17.10
N PRO A 28 -3.88 -11.60 -17.54
CA PRO A 28 -3.51 -10.52 -16.63
C PRO A 28 -4.64 -10.39 -15.61
N GLN A 29 -4.37 -10.84 -14.38
CA GLN A 29 -5.23 -10.55 -13.25
C GLN A 29 -5.11 -9.04 -13.06
N THR A 30 -6.09 -8.28 -13.55
CA THR A 30 -6.19 -6.85 -13.31
C THR A 30 -6.40 -6.68 -11.81
N THR A 31 -5.29 -6.53 -11.08
CA THR A 31 -5.31 -6.14 -9.69
C THR A 31 -5.91 -4.74 -9.65
N ILE A 32 -7.21 -4.65 -9.37
CA ILE A 32 -7.86 -3.38 -9.08
C ILE A 32 -7.13 -2.81 -7.88
N GLN A 33 -6.27 -1.82 -8.13
CA GLN A 33 -5.59 -1.10 -7.07
C GLN A 33 -6.66 -0.35 -6.30
N LYS A 34 -6.97 -0.81 -5.09
CA LYS A 34 -7.86 -0.10 -4.18
C LYS A 34 -7.18 1.21 -3.79
N VAL A 35 -7.49 2.28 -4.51
CA VAL A 35 -7.03 3.63 -4.17
C VAL A 35 -7.89 4.10 -3.00
N TYR A 36 -7.29 4.21 -1.82
CA TYR A 36 -7.95 4.79 -0.67
C TYR A 36 -8.07 6.30 -0.90
N ILE A 37 -9.29 6.77 -1.17
CA ILE A 37 -9.59 8.19 -1.30
C ILE A 37 -9.85 8.71 0.12
N PRO A 38 -9.11 9.73 0.59
CA PRO A 38 -9.35 10.28 1.92
C PRO A 38 -10.73 10.96 1.93
N ILE A 39 -11.63 10.48 2.77
CA ILE A 39 -12.88 11.16 3.07
C ILE A 39 -12.57 12.49 3.74
N LYS A 40 -13.20 13.57 3.26
CA LYS A 40 -13.04 14.89 3.85
C LYS A 40 -13.84 14.95 5.14
N CYS A 41 -13.14 15.07 6.26
CA CYS A 41 -13.73 15.37 7.56
C CYS A 41 -14.20 16.82 7.60
N ASP A 42 -15.51 17.07 7.64
CA ASP A 42 -16.04 18.41 7.89
C ASP A 42 -16.00 18.74 9.38
N VAL A 43 -14.78 18.84 9.92
CA VAL A 43 -14.52 19.16 11.32
C VAL A 43 -13.81 20.51 11.39
N LYS A 44 -14.39 21.44 12.15
CA LYS A 44 -13.76 22.73 12.43
C LYS A 44 -12.72 22.54 13.53
N LEU A 45 -11.44 22.62 13.18
CA LEU A 45 -10.36 22.55 14.17
C LEU A 45 -10.29 23.84 14.98
N PRO A 46 -10.17 23.77 16.32
CA PRO A 46 -9.89 24.93 17.15
C PRO A 46 -8.53 25.55 16.81
N LYS A 47 -8.33 26.83 17.16
CA LYS A 47 -7.06 27.53 16.93
C LYS A 47 -5.97 26.93 17.82
N LYS A 48 -4.84 26.52 17.22
CA LYS A 48 -3.70 25.95 17.95
C LYS A 48 -3.12 26.98 18.93
N PRO A 49 -2.94 26.62 20.22
CA PRO A 49 -2.27 27.49 21.19
C PRO A 49 -0.77 27.60 20.86
N LEU A 50 -0.18 28.76 21.16
CA LEU A 50 1.26 28.98 21.02
C LEU A 50 1.98 28.32 22.20
N PHE A 51 3.04 27.58 21.91
CA PHE A 51 3.92 27.01 22.92
C PHE A 51 5.01 27.99 23.28
N ASP A 52 5.11 28.34 24.55
CA ASP A 52 6.20 29.13 25.11
C ASP A 52 7.09 28.24 25.99
N PRO A 53 8.37 28.02 25.64
CA PRO A 53 9.29 27.22 26.45
C PRO A 53 9.62 27.83 27.83
N ALA A 54 9.34 29.11 28.05
CA ALA A 54 9.52 29.77 29.34
C ALA A 54 8.33 29.59 30.29
N ASP A 55 7.17 29.20 29.78
CA ASP A 55 5.95 28.95 30.55
C ASP A 55 5.55 27.46 30.51
N PRO A 56 5.75 26.71 31.60
CA PRO A 56 5.36 25.30 31.65
C PRO A 56 3.85 25.07 31.55
N ASP A 57 3.01 26.08 31.82
CA ASP A 57 1.55 25.95 31.69
C ASP A 57 1.10 26.04 30.22
N SER A 58 1.86 26.71 29.36
CA SER A 58 1.70 26.68 27.90
C SER A 58 1.79 25.25 27.34
N LEU A 59 2.65 24.40 27.92
CA LEU A 59 2.75 22.99 27.55
C LEU A 59 1.46 22.22 27.87
N LYS A 60 0.85 22.48 29.04
CA LYS A 60 -0.41 21.84 29.44
C LYS A 60 -1.53 22.20 28.47
N GLY A 61 -1.63 23.48 28.07
CA GLY A 61 -2.60 23.93 27.08
C GLY A 61 -2.43 23.26 25.72
N LEU A 62 -1.18 23.06 25.29
CA LEU A 62 -0.86 22.35 24.05
C LEU A 62 -1.25 20.86 24.11
N ILE A 63 -0.98 20.18 25.23
CA ILE A 63 -1.37 18.78 25.43
C ILE A 63 -2.89 18.62 25.38
N ILE A 64 -3.63 19.47 26.10
CA ILE A 64 -5.09 19.44 26.11
C ILE A 64 -5.66 19.67 24.70
N TYR A 65 -5.08 20.61 23.94
CA TYR A 65 -5.44 20.85 22.55
C TYR A 65 -5.31 19.58 21.69
N TYR A 66 -4.20 18.85 21.78
CA TYR A 66 -4.02 17.62 20.99
C TYR A 66 -5.01 16.52 21.38
N ILE A 67 -5.30 16.35 22.67
CA ILE A 67 -6.32 15.39 23.13
C ILE A 67 -7.70 15.73 22.55
N GLN A 68 -8.06 17.01 22.53
CA GLN A 68 -9.32 17.47 21.94
C GLN A 68 -9.38 17.19 20.43
N ILE A 69 -8.29 17.44 19.70
CA ILE A 69 -8.19 17.16 18.26
C ILE A 69 -8.35 15.66 17.98
N GLU A 70 -7.68 14.80 18.73
CA GLU A 70 -7.80 13.35 18.57
C GLU A 70 -9.25 12.88 18.79
N ASN A 71 -9.93 13.41 19.80
CA ASN A 71 -11.32 13.08 20.05
C ASN A 71 -12.27 13.56 18.94
N LEU A 72 -12.02 14.76 18.39
CA LEU A 72 -12.80 15.28 17.26
C LEU A 72 -12.59 14.45 15.99
N LEU A 73 -11.36 13.99 15.74
CA LEU A 73 -11.00 13.22 14.55
C LEU A 73 -11.39 11.73 14.65
N LYS A 74 -11.55 11.16 15.85
CA LYS A 74 -12.05 9.78 16.05
C LYS A 74 -13.37 9.52 15.35
N GLY A 75 -14.29 10.49 15.36
CA GLY A 75 -15.59 10.38 14.70
C GLY A 75 -15.50 10.34 13.17
N CYS A 76 -14.34 10.65 12.61
CA CYS A 76 -14.16 10.78 11.18
C CYS A 76 -13.59 9.53 10.49
N ILE A 77 -13.23 8.49 11.26
CA ILE A 77 -12.64 7.24 10.74
C ILE A 77 -13.73 6.28 10.20
N ASN A 78 -15.01 6.52 10.53
CA ASN A 78 -16.14 5.65 10.18
C ASN A 78 -17.06 6.23 9.08
N GLY A 79 -16.58 7.15 8.25
CA GLY A 79 -17.32 7.71 7.10
C GLY A 79 -17.27 6.81 5.87
#